data_AF-A0ABC9FBS8-F1
#
_entry.id   AF-A0ABC9FBS8-F1
#
_cell.length_a   1.000
_cell.length_b   1.000
_cell.length_c   1.000
_cell.angle_alpha   90.00
_cell.angle_beta   90.00
_cell.angle_gamma   90.00
#
_symmetry.space_group_name_H-M   'P 1'
#
loop_
_entity.id
_entity.type
_entity.pdbx_description
1 polymer ?
#
loop_
_entity_poly.entity_id
_entity_poly.type
_entity_poly.pdbx_seq_one_letter_code
_entity_poly.pdbx_strand_id
1 'polypeptide(L)'
;MAKLALPLLAAAFMAAASTAESVPVPAATALATRPANGSSSRRARFFSFGDSQIDTGNYIRYSADPGPVSRLPYGETFFHRPTGRWSDGRLIVDFIVERLGFPYWPPYLAGKTAEDFRYGANFAVTGATALSQAFFKEKGLDADDITPYSLGAQIEWLKKVLATLGSTDHERREVMATSLFLVGEMGANDYNQFPPFTQTNMTLGSVRSLVPLVIHSIGLALKALIELGAKTLYVPGIFPLGCIPRYMFQFRDTSGAGDYDPDTGCLRWPDDLAVLHNTLLKAELAALRRARPDDDVSVVYVDYYGAFRGIVAEPAENGFGVRTVLDVCCGGGGPHNANLTVVGCTLPGYVLCPDPSTYVCWDGLHNTEAVNKIIARGMLDGPYATPPIMSRRWTE
;
A
#
# COMPACT_ATOMS: atom_id res chain seq x y z
N MET A 1 44.86 12.94 -40.49
CA MET A 1 45.60 11.67 -40.36
C MET A 1 45.48 11.25 -38.90
N ALA A 2 45.02 10.09 -38.45
CA ALA A 2 44.61 8.84 -39.10
C ALA A 2 43.45 8.25 -38.29
N LYS A 3 42.55 7.55 -39.00
CA LYS A 3 41.48 6.71 -38.46
C LYS A 3 42.09 5.46 -37.84
N LEU A 4 41.55 4.98 -36.71
CA LEU A 4 41.73 3.59 -36.28
C LEU A 4 40.36 2.95 -36.09
N ALA A 5 40.05 2.03 -37.00
CA ALA A 5 38.91 1.14 -36.96
C ALA A 5 39.27 -0.11 -36.15
N LEU A 6 38.33 -0.63 -35.35
CA LEU A 6 38.39 -1.98 -34.79
C LEU A 6 37.26 -2.83 -35.37
N PRO A 7 37.47 -4.12 -35.66
CA PRO A 7 36.62 -4.92 -36.53
C PRO A 7 35.46 -5.59 -35.80
N LEU A 8 34.33 -5.75 -36.51
CA LEU A 8 33.25 -6.67 -36.16
C LEU A 8 33.75 -8.12 -36.27
N LEU A 9 33.63 -8.91 -35.20
CA LEU A 9 33.65 -10.36 -35.27
C LEU A 9 32.20 -10.88 -35.31
N ALA A 10 31.82 -11.41 -36.48
CA ALA A 10 30.62 -12.20 -36.66
C ALA A 10 30.86 -13.62 -36.12
N ALA A 11 30.05 -14.05 -35.15
CA ALA A 11 30.02 -15.43 -34.70
C ALA A 11 28.98 -16.19 -35.53
N ALA A 12 29.45 -17.11 -36.37
CA ALA A 12 28.64 -18.07 -37.10
C ALA A 12 28.17 -19.18 -36.14
N PHE A 13 26.86 -19.35 -35.98
CA PHE A 13 26.29 -20.55 -35.34
C PHE A 13 25.98 -21.59 -36.42
N MET A 14 26.70 -22.71 -36.36
CA MET A 14 26.40 -23.91 -37.14
C MET A 14 25.17 -24.60 -36.54
N ALA A 15 24.16 -24.84 -37.38
CA ALA A 15 23.02 -25.68 -37.07
C ALA A 15 23.44 -27.16 -37.16
N ALA A 16 23.40 -27.87 -36.03
CA ALA A 16 23.45 -29.33 -36.01
C ALA A 16 22.00 -29.86 -36.00
N ALA A 17 21.62 -30.54 -37.09
CA ALA A 17 20.35 -31.23 -37.20
C ALA A 17 20.37 -32.50 -36.33
N SER A 18 19.46 -32.57 -35.37
CA SER A 18 19.17 -33.77 -34.59
C SER A 18 17.82 -34.31 -35.03
N THR A 19 17.83 -35.44 -35.74
CA THR A 19 16.63 -36.20 -36.09
C THR A 19 16.14 -36.97 -34.85
N ALA A 20 15.04 -36.51 -34.25
CA ALA A 20 14.32 -37.26 -33.23
C ALA A 20 13.01 -37.78 -33.84
N GLU A 21 12.83 -39.10 -33.78
CA GLU A 21 11.69 -39.86 -34.30
C GLU A 21 10.37 -39.47 -33.60
N SER A 22 9.30 -39.40 -34.39
CA SER A 22 7.95 -39.04 -33.95
C SER A 22 7.25 -40.20 -33.23
N VAL A 23 6.92 -40.01 -31.95
CA VAL A 23 6.00 -40.88 -31.21
C VAL A 23 4.57 -40.37 -31.42
N PRO A 24 3.59 -41.22 -31.79
CA PRO A 24 2.22 -40.77 -32.02
C PRO A 24 1.50 -40.52 -30.69
N VAL A 25 1.01 -39.30 -30.50
CA VAL A 25 0.11 -38.91 -29.40
C VAL A 25 -1.32 -39.36 -29.75
N PRO A 26 -2.05 -40.04 -28.85
CA PRO A 26 -3.42 -40.44 -29.14
C PRO A 26 -4.35 -39.23 -29.18
N ALA A 27 -5.24 -39.22 -30.19
CA ALA A 27 -6.20 -38.16 -30.41
C ALA A 27 -7.13 -37.98 -29.19
N ALA A 28 -7.05 -36.80 -28.56
CA ALA A 28 -8.02 -36.39 -27.55
C ALA A 28 -9.37 -36.12 -28.23
N THR A 29 -10.37 -36.91 -27.89
CA THR A 29 -11.78 -36.66 -28.21
C THR A 29 -12.19 -35.27 -27.72
N ALA A 30 -12.57 -34.39 -28.64
CA ALA A 30 -13.14 -33.10 -28.33
C ALA A 30 -14.48 -33.28 -27.59
N LEU A 31 -14.51 -32.97 -26.29
CA LEU A 31 -15.78 -32.72 -25.60
C LEU A 31 -16.33 -31.39 -26.12
N ALA A 32 -17.45 -31.45 -26.85
CA ALA A 32 -18.24 -30.29 -27.19
C ALA A 32 -18.72 -29.61 -25.90
N THR A 33 -18.14 -28.45 -25.57
CA THR A 33 -18.67 -27.57 -24.53
C THR A 33 -19.98 -26.97 -25.04
N ARG A 34 -21.08 -27.27 -24.35
CA ARG A 34 -22.35 -26.56 -24.54
C ARG A 34 -22.14 -25.08 -24.26
N PRO A 35 -22.75 -24.16 -25.04
CA PRO A 35 -22.69 -22.74 -24.71
C PRO A 35 -23.43 -22.55 -23.38
N ALA A 36 -22.71 -22.07 -22.37
CA ALA A 36 -23.33 -21.64 -21.13
C ALA A 36 -24.23 -20.45 -21.46
N ASN A 37 -25.53 -20.61 -21.22
CA ASN A 37 -26.51 -19.55 -21.32
C ASN A 37 -26.10 -18.38 -20.42
N GLY A 38 -26.16 -17.16 -20.95
CA GLY A 38 -25.71 -15.92 -20.30
C GLY A 38 -26.35 -15.63 -18.94
N SER A 39 -25.69 -16.06 -17.86
CA SER A 39 -25.58 -15.23 -16.67
C SER A 39 -24.29 -14.43 -16.80
N SER A 40 -24.39 -13.10 -16.76
CA SER A 40 -23.24 -12.24 -16.46
C SER A 40 -22.61 -12.77 -15.17
N SER A 41 -21.52 -13.53 -15.27
CA SER A 41 -20.76 -13.95 -14.09
C SER A 41 -20.37 -12.67 -13.38
N ARG A 42 -20.80 -12.49 -12.13
CA ARG A 42 -20.45 -11.32 -11.33
C ARG A 42 -18.93 -11.35 -11.11
N ARG A 43 -18.17 -10.75 -12.03
CA ARG A 43 -16.71 -10.64 -11.91
C ARG A 43 -16.40 -9.58 -10.87
N ALA A 44 -16.23 -10.02 -9.63
CA ALA A 44 -15.71 -9.16 -8.59
C ALA A 44 -14.38 -8.57 -9.05
N ARG A 45 -14.22 -7.28 -8.80
CA ARG A 45 -12.95 -6.58 -8.94
C ARG A 45 -12.56 -6.03 -7.59
N PHE A 46 -11.29 -5.76 -7.44
CA PHE A 46 -10.77 -5.08 -6.28
C PHE A 46 -10.18 -3.73 -6.75
N PHE A 47 -10.45 -2.63 -6.05
CA PHE A 47 -9.84 -1.35 -6.33
C PHE A 47 -9.22 -0.81 -5.05
N SER A 48 -7.96 -0.41 -5.11
CA SER A 48 -7.26 0.13 -3.94
C SER A 48 -6.69 1.52 -4.18
N PHE A 49 -6.75 2.36 -3.16
CA PHE A 49 -6.26 3.73 -3.10
C PHE A 49 -5.41 3.86 -1.85
N GLY A 50 -4.34 4.63 -1.87
CA GLY A 50 -3.47 4.70 -0.70
C GLY A 50 -2.12 5.29 -1.01
N ASP A 51 -1.17 4.98 -0.15
CA ASP A 51 0.18 5.48 -0.20
C ASP A 51 1.23 4.36 -0.41
N SER A 52 2.45 4.56 0.10
CA SER A 52 3.55 3.58 0.01
C SER A 52 3.26 2.26 0.70
N GLN A 53 2.37 2.21 1.70
CA GLN A 53 2.06 0.98 2.44
C GLN A 53 1.38 -0.07 1.55
N ILE A 54 0.78 0.36 0.45
CA ILE A 54 0.13 -0.52 -0.53
C ILE A 54 0.48 -0.18 -1.98
N ASP A 55 1.48 0.66 -2.27
CA ASP A 55 1.93 0.97 -3.63
C ASP A 55 2.64 -0.24 -4.28
N THR A 56 2.04 -0.80 -5.33
CA THR A 56 2.57 -1.98 -6.04
C THR A 56 3.48 -1.62 -7.22
N GLY A 57 3.93 -0.36 -7.31
CA GLY A 57 4.90 0.10 -8.30
C GLY A 57 4.42 1.26 -9.19
N ASN A 58 3.42 2.05 -8.78
CA ASN A 58 3.09 3.30 -9.46
C ASN A 58 4.24 4.30 -9.30
N TYR A 59 4.82 4.44 -8.10
CA TYR A 59 5.91 5.39 -7.86
C TYR A 59 7.12 5.18 -8.76
N ILE A 60 7.59 3.94 -8.90
CA ILE A 60 8.74 3.63 -9.76
C ILE A 60 8.51 3.88 -11.25
N ARG A 61 7.24 4.05 -11.67
CA ARG A 61 6.88 4.29 -13.07
C ARG A 61 6.85 5.75 -13.45
N TYR A 62 6.54 6.64 -12.51
CA TYR A 62 6.50 8.07 -12.78
C TYR A 62 7.72 8.83 -12.23
N SER A 63 8.35 8.33 -11.17
CA SER A 63 9.53 8.99 -10.58
C SER A 63 10.75 8.83 -11.48
N ALA A 64 11.46 9.93 -11.74
CA ALA A 64 12.73 9.92 -12.47
C ALA A 64 13.88 9.36 -11.62
N ASP A 65 13.79 9.50 -10.30
CA ASP A 65 14.70 8.89 -9.33
C ASP A 65 13.88 8.17 -8.26
N PRO A 66 13.52 6.90 -8.48
CA PRO A 66 12.68 6.15 -7.55
C PRO A 66 13.41 5.75 -6.26
N GLY A 67 14.70 6.08 -6.11
CA GLY A 67 15.45 5.81 -4.88
C GLY A 67 15.53 4.31 -4.55
N PRO A 68 15.55 3.95 -3.24
CA PRO A 68 15.92 2.62 -2.79
C PRO A 68 14.98 1.50 -3.25
N VAL A 69 13.68 1.80 -3.38
CA VAL A 69 12.63 0.83 -3.73
C VAL A 69 12.80 0.19 -5.13
N SER A 70 13.69 0.77 -5.95
CA SER A 70 14.05 0.27 -7.29
C SER A 70 15.25 -0.68 -7.30
N ARG A 71 15.85 -0.98 -6.14
CA ARG A 71 17.08 -1.77 -6.01
C ARG A 71 16.94 -2.84 -4.93
N LEU A 72 17.72 -3.91 -5.06
CA LEU A 72 17.83 -4.91 -3.98
C LEU A 72 18.35 -4.23 -2.72
N PRO A 73 17.95 -4.68 -1.52
CA PRO A 73 17.17 -5.88 -1.20
C PRO A 73 15.63 -5.72 -1.23
N TYR A 74 15.06 -4.62 -1.74
CA TYR A 74 13.59 -4.52 -1.84
C TYR A 74 13.01 -5.64 -2.70
N GLY A 75 12.00 -6.33 -2.17
CA GLY A 75 11.38 -7.49 -2.80
C GLY A 75 12.13 -8.82 -2.64
N GLU A 76 13.19 -8.90 -1.83
CA GLU A 76 14.00 -10.12 -1.65
C GLU A 76 13.23 -11.34 -1.14
N THR A 77 12.21 -11.16 -0.30
CA THR A 77 11.50 -12.26 0.38
C THR A 77 10.63 -13.08 -0.56
N PHE A 78 9.96 -12.43 -1.52
CA PHE A 78 8.98 -13.10 -2.39
C PHE A 78 9.22 -12.90 -3.88
N PHE A 79 9.48 -11.65 -4.32
CA PHE A 79 9.64 -11.36 -5.75
C PHE A 79 11.05 -11.66 -6.25
N HIS A 80 12.01 -11.76 -5.32
CA HIS A 80 13.46 -11.90 -5.54
C HIS A 80 14.03 -10.87 -6.52
N ARG A 81 13.36 -9.71 -6.60
CA ARG A 81 13.74 -8.54 -7.40
C ARG A 81 12.95 -7.31 -6.92
N PRO A 82 13.45 -6.10 -7.18
CA PRO A 82 12.70 -4.87 -6.92
C PRO A 82 11.45 -4.79 -7.80
N THR A 83 10.31 -4.46 -7.18
CA THR A 83 9.04 -4.25 -7.90
C THR A 83 8.44 -2.87 -7.68
N GLY A 84 9.09 -2.02 -6.86
CA GLY A 84 8.56 -0.73 -6.44
C GLY A 84 7.65 -0.77 -5.21
N ARG A 85 7.55 -1.93 -4.55
CA ARG A 85 6.91 -2.08 -3.23
C ARG A 85 7.89 -1.69 -2.13
N TRP A 86 7.45 -0.84 -1.21
CA TRP A 86 8.24 -0.43 -0.05
C TRP A 86 8.22 -1.49 1.05
N SER A 87 8.79 -2.65 0.77
CA SER A 87 8.89 -3.79 1.68
C SER A 87 9.98 -4.76 1.20
N ASP A 88 10.38 -5.69 2.04
CA ASP A 88 11.18 -6.86 1.64
C ASP A 88 10.39 -7.80 0.71
N GLY A 89 9.08 -7.65 0.57
CA GLY A 89 8.29 -8.48 -0.34
C GLY A 89 6.88 -7.97 -0.60
N ARG A 90 5.88 -8.79 -0.28
CA ARG A 90 4.45 -8.53 -0.52
C ARG A 90 3.88 -7.49 0.45
N LEU A 91 2.98 -6.65 -0.07
CA LEU A 91 2.19 -5.69 0.68
C LEU A 91 0.84 -6.27 1.09
N ILE A 92 0.09 -5.57 1.95
CA ILE A 92 -1.24 -6.01 2.40
C ILE A 92 -2.17 -6.34 1.21
N VAL A 93 -2.15 -5.49 0.17
CA VAL A 93 -2.97 -5.67 -1.04
C VAL A 93 -2.62 -6.91 -1.85
N ASP A 94 -1.36 -7.35 -1.81
CA ASP A 94 -0.90 -8.54 -2.51
C ASP A 94 -1.55 -9.80 -1.92
N PHE A 95 -1.56 -9.90 -0.58
CA PHE A 95 -2.23 -11.00 0.12
C PHE A 95 -3.75 -10.99 -0.08
N ILE A 96 -4.37 -9.81 -0.18
CA ILE A 96 -5.81 -9.71 -0.50
C ILE A 96 -6.08 -10.24 -1.92
N VAL A 97 -5.30 -9.82 -2.91
CA VAL A 97 -5.41 -10.29 -4.30
C VAL A 97 -5.23 -11.80 -4.39
N GLU A 98 -4.22 -12.37 -3.71
CA GLU A 98 -4.02 -13.82 -3.63
C GLU A 98 -5.24 -14.53 -3.04
N ARG A 99 -5.79 -14.00 -1.94
CA ARG A 99 -6.93 -14.61 -1.24
C ARG A 99 -8.22 -14.56 -2.06
N LEU A 100 -8.38 -13.53 -2.91
CA LEU A 100 -9.47 -13.41 -3.87
C LEU A 100 -9.29 -14.32 -5.10
N GLY A 101 -8.15 -15.00 -5.24
CA GLY A 101 -7.84 -15.84 -6.40
C GLY A 101 -7.51 -15.04 -7.66
N PHE A 102 -7.15 -13.76 -7.52
CA PHE A 102 -6.77 -12.90 -8.63
C PHE A 102 -5.29 -13.06 -8.95
N PRO A 103 -4.87 -12.91 -10.22
CA PRO A 103 -3.46 -12.73 -10.51
C PRO A 103 -2.99 -11.42 -9.88
N TYR A 104 -1.71 -11.35 -9.53
CA TYR A 104 -1.07 -10.09 -9.19
C TYR A 104 -1.27 -9.08 -10.31
N TRP A 105 -2.07 -8.04 -10.03
CA TRP A 105 -2.28 -6.99 -11.01
C TRP A 105 -1.05 -6.08 -11.11
N PRO A 106 -0.76 -5.54 -12.30
CA PRO A 106 0.24 -4.49 -12.42
C PRO A 106 -0.23 -3.21 -11.72
N PRO A 107 0.70 -2.31 -11.32
CA PRO A 107 0.33 -0.97 -10.86
C PRO A 107 -0.50 -0.25 -11.95
N TYR A 108 -1.42 0.64 -11.54
CA TYR A 108 -2.32 1.36 -12.46
C TYR A 108 -1.59 1.95 -13.67
N LEU A 109 -0.43 2.59 -13.46
CA LEU A 109 0.35 3.23 -14.54
C LEU A 109 0.94 2.24 -15.58
N ALA A 110 0.87 0.94 -15.37
CA ALA A 110 1.22 -0.06 -16.39
C ALA A 110 0.03 -0.51 -17.24
N GLY A 111 -1.21 -0.35 -16.76
CA GLY A 111 -2.41 -0.78 -17.46
C GLY A 111 -2.85 0.21 -18.54
N LYS A 112 -3.39 -0.29 -19.66
CA LYS A 112 -3.84 0.55 -20.79
C LYS A 112 -5.22 0.18 -21.31
N THR A 113 -5.65 -1.06 -21.11
CA THR A 113 -6.85 -1.64 -21.72
C THR A 113 -7.83 -2.13 -20.65
N ALA A 114 -9.08 -2.37 -21.05
CA ALA A 114 -10.10 -2.95 -20.17
C ALA A 114 -9.66 -4.33 -19.61
N GLU A 115 -8.90 -5.09 -20.40
CA GLU A 115 -8.40 -6.41 -20.00
C GLU A 115 -7.35 -6.32 -18.89
N ASP A 116 -6.48 -5.31 -18.93
CA ASP A 116 -5.50 -5.06 -17.86
C ASP A 116 -6.20 -4.77 -16.51
N PHE A 117 -7.41 -4.22 -16.55
CA PHE A 117 -8.22 -3.85 -15.38
C PHE A 117 -9.35 -4.83 -15.10
N ARG A 118 -9.35 -6.03 -15.72
CA ARG A 118 -10.46 -7.00 -15.59
C ARG A 118 -10.69 -7.48 -14.16
N TYR A 119 -9.64 -7.50 -13.34
CA TYR A 119 -9.69 -7.83 -11.90
C TYR A 119 -9.69 -6.59 -11.01
N GLY A 120 -9.58 -5.40 -11.60
CA GLY A 120 -9.48 -4.12 -10.91
C GLY A 120 -8.07 -3.53 -10.98
N ALA A 121 -7.75 -2.60 -10.08
CA ALA A 121 -6.51 -1.83 -10.14
C ALA A 121 -6.08 -1.28 -8.78
N ASN A 122 -4.77 -1.13 -8.61
CA ASN A 122 -4.19 -0.42 -7.49
C ASN A 122 -3.71 0.98 -7.90
N PHE A 123 -4.35 1.99 -7.33
CA PHE A 123 -4.10 3.42 -7.56
C PHE A 123 -3.16 4.04 -6.52
N ALA A 124 -2.75 3.29 -5.49
CA ALA A 124 -1.90 3.81 -4.43
C ALA A 124 -0.55 4.30 -4.98
N VAL A 125 -0.05 5.38 -4.38
CA VAL A 125 1.22 5.99 -4.78
C VAL A 125 2.04 6.37 -3.56
N THR A 126 3.30 5.96 -3.54
CA THR A 126 4.27 6.34 -2.51
C THR A 126 4.22 7.83 -2.18
N GLY A 127 4.11 8.13 -0.87
CA GLY A 127 4.04 9.49 -0.34
C GLY A 127 2.69 10.20 -0.52
N ALA A 128 1.66 9.52 -1.03
CA ALA A 128 0.35 10.12 -1.25
C ALA A 128 -0.26 10.65 0.06
N THR A 129 -0.80 11.86 -0.05
CA THR A 129 -1.51 12.56 1.00
C THR A 129 -3.01 12.52 0.75
N ALA A 130 -3.82 12.63 1.81
CA ALA A 130 -5.26 12.83 1.67
C ALA A 130 -5.55 14.23 1.09
N LEU A 131 -4.79 15.23 1.51
CA LEU A 131 -4.85 16.60 1.01
C LEU A 131 -4.09 16.72 -0.33
N SER A 132 -4.42 17.71 -1.15
CA SER A 132 -3.75 17.90 -2.45
C SER A 132 -2.41 18.61 -2.29
N GLN A 133 -1.48 18.39 -3.23
CA GLN A 133 -0.24 19.16 -3.30
C GLN A 133 -0.49 20.69 -3.29
N ALA A 134 -1.58 21.12 -3.93
CA ALA A 134 -1.98 22.53 -3.94
C ALA A 134 -2.31 23.09 -2.55
N PHE A 135 -2.90 22.29 -1.66
CA PHE A 135 -3.14 22.69 -0.27
C PHE A 135 -1.83 23.00 0.46
N PHE A 136 -0.81 22.14 0.32
CA PHE A 136 0.48 22.36 1.00
C PHE A 136 1.21 23.59 0.43
N LYS A 137 1.13 23.82 -0.89
CA LYS A 137 1.64 25.05 -1.54
C LYS A 137 0.97 26.31 -0.98
N GLU A 138 -0.36 26.27 -0.79
CA GLU A 138 -1.12 27.39 -0.19
C GLU A 138 -0.70 27.64 1.28
N LYS A 139 -0.30 26.60 2.00
CA LYS A 139 0.26 26.71 3.36
C LYS A 139 1.73 27.16 3.39
N GLY A 140 2.33 27.46 2.25
CA GLY A 140 3.70 27.95 2.15
C GLY A 140 4.75 26.87 2.37
N LEU A 141 4.37 25.59 2.25
CA LEU A 141 5.32 24.47 2.29
C LEU A 141 5.91 24.24 0.90
N ASP A 142 7.18 23.82 0.88
CA ASP A 142 7.75 23.22 -0.31
C ASP A 142 6.99 21.92 -0.59
N ALA A 143 6.36 21.86 -1.76
CA ALA A 143 5.54 20.74 -2.15
C ALA A 143 6.12 20.03 -3.37
N ASP A 144 7.35 20.36 -3.79
CA ASP A 144 8.03 19.68 -4.88
C ASP A 144 8.40 18.25 -4.49
N ASP A 145 8.62 17.99 -3.20
CA ASP A 145 8.81 16.64 -2.62
C ASP A 145 7.48 15.90 -2.33
N ILE A 146 6.34 16.59 -2.43
CA ILE A 146 5.02 15.98 -2.22
C ILE A 146 4.52 15.43 -3.55
N THR A 147 4.18 14.14 -3.58
CA THR A 147 3.63 13.53 -4.80
C THR A 147 2.36 14.24 -5.26
N PRO A 148 2.18 14.48 -6.58
CA PRO A 148 0.96 15.10 -7.09
C PRO A 148 -0.26 14.16 -7.04
N TYR A 149 -0.06 12.88 -6.70
CA TYR A 149 -1.08 11.84 -6.74
C TYR A 149 -1.75 11.61 -5.38
N SER A 150 -2.33 12.68 -4.84
CA SER A 150 -3.14 12.63 -3.62
C SER A 150 -4.35 11.70 -3.78
N LEU A 151 -5.03 11.38 -2.67
CA LEU A 151 -6.23 10.54 -2.70
C LEU A 151 -7.25 10.99 -3.75
N GLY A 152 -7.51 12.30 -3.85
CA GLY A 152 -8.39 12.87 -4.87
C GLY A 152 -7.93 12.58 -6.31
N ALA A 153 -6.63 12.67 -6.59
CA ALA A 153 -6.08 12.34 -7.90
C ALA A 153 -6.22 10.84 -8.23
N GLN A 154 -6.10 9.97 -7.23
CA GLN A 154 -6.32 8.53 -7.40
C GLN A 154 -7.79 8.21 -7.70
N ILE A 155 -8.75 8.95 -7.12
CA ILE A 155 -10.17 8.87 -7.51
C ILE A 155 -10.38 9.26 -8.99
N GLU A 156 -9.65 10.27 -9.49
CA GLU A 156 -9.69 10.62 -10.92
C GLU A 156 -9.12 9.53 -11.82
N TRP A 157 -8.13 8.76 -11.35
CA TRP A 157 -7.65 7.57 -12.05
C TRP A 157 -8.71 6.47 -12.12
N LEU A 158 -9.43 6.21 -11.02
CA LEU A 158 -10.55 5.29 -11.04
C LEU A 158 -11.59 5.68 -12.10
N LYS A 159 -11.98 6.96 -12.17
CA LYS A 159 -12.97 7.42 -13.18
C LYS A 159 -12.52 7.09 -14.61
N LYS A 160 -11.21 7.23 -14.91
CA LYS A 160 -10.64 6.83 -16.20
C LYS A 160 -10.73 5.32 -16.43
N VAL A 161 -10.41 4.51 -15.41
CA VAL A 161 -10.56 3.04 -15.50
C VAL A 161 -12.02 2.62 -15.66
N LEU A 162 -12.96 3.27 -14.98
CA LEU A 162 -14.38 2.97 -15.16
C LEU A 162 -14.84 3.25 -16.59
N ALA A 163 -14.35 4.32 -17.21
CA ALA A 163 -14.65 4.62 -18.60
C ALA A 163 -14.10 3.58 -19.58
N THR A 164 -13.01 2.86 -19.24
CA THR A 164 -12.51 1.75 -20.05
C THR A 164 -13.25 0.43 -19.79
N LEU A 165 -13.77 0.24 -18.58
CA LEU A 165 -14.49 -0.98 -18.16
C LEU A 165 -15.98 -0.99 -18.54
N GLY A 166 -16.60 0.18 -18.77
CA GLY A 166 -18.02 0.30 -19.11
C GLY A 166 -18.33 1.52 -19.97
N SER A 167 -19.08 1.30 -21.05
CA SER A 167 -19.45 2.34 -22.01
C SER A 167 -20.60 3.22 -21.51
N THR A 168 -21.52 2.62 -20.75
CA THR A 168 -22.69 3.30 -20.18
C THR A 168 -22.56 3.57 -18.68
N ASP A 169 -23.34 4.53 -18.16
CA ASP A 169 -23.41 4.76 -16.71
C ASP A 169 -23.92 3.54 -15.95
N HIS A 170 -24.81 2.77 -16.55
CA HIS A 170 -25.34 1.54 -15.96
C HIS A 170 -24.24 0.51 -15.76
N GLU A 171 -23.46 0.21 -16.80
CA GLU A 171 -22.33 -0.73 -16.74
C GLU A 171 -21.27 -0.28 -15.73
N ARG A 172 -20.93 1.02 -15.71
CA ARG A 172 -19.97 1.57 -14.74
C ARG A 172 -20.47 1.43 -13.31
N ARG A 173 -21.75 1.69 -13.06
CA ARG A 173 -22.37 1.50 -11.73
C ARG A 173 -22.43 0.03 -11.35
N GLU A 174 -22.65 -0.90 -12.28
CA GLU A 174 -22.60 -2.34 -12.02
C GLU A 174 -21.19 -2.79 -11.63
N VAL A 175 -20.16 -2.31 -12.34
CA VAL A 175 -18.75 -2.52 -11.97
C VAL A 175 -18.51 -2.03 -10.54
N MET A 176 -18.90 -0.81 -10.22
CA MET A 176 -18.72 -0.24 -8.88
C MET A 176 -19.49 -1.01 -7.80
N ALA A 177 -20.74 -1.38 -8.06
CA ALA A 177 -21.59 -2.07 -7.08
C ALA A 177 -21.13 -3.48 -6.74
N THR A 178 -20.39 -4.13 -7.65
CA THR A 178 -19.92 -5.51 -7.50
C THR A 178 -18.45 -5.61 -7.08
N SER A 179 -17.76 -4.48 -6.91
CA SER A 179 -16.34 -4.42 -6.57
C SER A 179 -16.08 -4.23 -5.08
N LEU A 180 -14.91 -4.71 -4.64
CA LEU A 180 -14.31 -4.40 -3.34
C LEU A 180 -13.47 -3.14 -3.46
N PHE A 181 -13.57 -2.23 -2.48
CA PHE A 181 -12.74 -1.04 -2.40
C PHE A 181 -11.93 -1.05 -1.10
N LEU A 182 -10.62 -0.86 -1.21
CA LEU A 182 -9.75 -0.53 -0.09
C LEU A 182 -9.27 0.90 -0.26
N VAL A 183 -9.77 1.81 0.56
CA VAL A 183 -9.16 3.14 0.69
C VAL A 183 -8.16 2.99 1.81
N GLY A 184 -6.93 2.60 1.48
CA GLY A 184 -5.83 2.24 2.36
C GLY A 184 -5.42 3.35 3.33
N GLU A 185 -4.25 3.19 3.96
CA GLU A 185 -3.79 4.17 4.95
C GLU A 185 -3.60 5.54 4.28
N MET A 186 -4.26 6.55 4.82
CA MET A 186 -4.22 7.92 4.33
C MET A 186 -4.16 8.85 5.54
N GLY A 187 -3.18 9.75 5.56
CA GLY A 187 -3.06 10.79 6.58
C GLY A 187 -1.69 10.85 7.23
N ALA A 188 -0.98 9.73 7.38
CA ALA A 188 0.37 9.76 7.95
C ALA A 188 1.31 10.68 7.14
N ASN A 189 1.29 10.57 5.81
CA ASN A 189 2.07 11.45 4.94
C ASN A 189 1.66 12.92 5.05
N ASP A 190 0.38 13.23 5.29
CA ASP A 190 -0.09 14.61 5.49
C ASP A 190 0.54 15.24 6.73
N TYR A 191 0.67 14.48 7.82
CA TYR A 191 1.31 14.95 9.05
C TYR A 191 2.82 15.05 8.91
N ASN A 192 3.41 14.15 8.12
CA ASN A 192 4.84 14.15 7.84
C ASN A 192 5.29 15.41 7.11
N GLN A 193 4.41 16.07 6.34
CA GLN A 193 4.77 17.32 5.66
C GLN A 193 5.00 18.49 6.63
N PHE A 194 4.59 18.35 7.89
CA PHE A 194 4.63 19.43 8.86
C PHE A 194 5.65 19.16 9.98
N PRO A 195 6.16 20.23 10.60
CA PRO A 195 7.00 20.12 11.77
C PRO A 195 6.29 19.29 12.86
N PRO A 196 6.96 18.34 13.51
CA PRO A 196 8.41 18.23 13.57
C PRO A 196 9.03 17.20 12.60
N PHE A 197 8.32 16.74 11.57
CA PHE A 197 8.73 15.61 10.73
C PHE A 197 9.66 15.96 9.55
N THR A 198 9.56 17.15 8.94
CA THR A 198 10.33 17.52 7.71
C THR A 198 11.22 18.76 7.80
N GLN A 199 10.89 19.82 8.56
CA GLN A 199 11.73 21.03 8.80
C GLN A 199 11.06 21.98 9.82
N THR A 200 11.69 23.09 10.24
CA THR A 200 11.34 23.93 11.41
C THR A 200 10.28 25.03 11.19
N ASN A 201 9.63 25.48 12.29
CA ASN A 201 8.67 26.61 12.49
C ASN A 201 7.16 26.31 12.61
N MET A 202 6.75 25.11 13.03
CA MET A 202 5.38 24.88 13.54
C MET A 202 5.40 23.99 14.79
N THR A 203 4.32 24.05 15.57
CA THR A 203 4.18 23.36 16.85
C THR A 203 3.41 22.05 16.68
N LEU A 204 3.51 21.12 17.65
CA LEU A 204 2.64 19.92 17.71
C LEU A 204 1.14 20.27 17.63
N GLY A 205 0.73 21.42 18.16
CA GLY A 205 -0.64 21.92 18.04
C GLY A 205 -1.06 22.19 16.59
N SER A 206 -0.12 22.62 15.75
CA SER A 206 -0.35 22.86 14.32
C SER A 206 -0.55 21.55 13.54
N VAL A 207 0.13 20.46 13.90
CA VAL A 207 -0.11 19.14 13.27
C VAL A 207 -1.48 18.59 13.67
N ARG A 208 -1.84 18.71 14.95
CA ARG A 208 -3.15 18.25 15.44
C ARG A 208 -4.32 18.97 14.76
N SER A 209 -4.15 20.24 14.37
CA SER A 209 -5.21 21.00 13.68
C SER A 209 -5.43 20.57 12.23
N LEU A 210 -4.52 19.80 11.63
CA LEU A 210 -4.69 19.21 10.30
C LEU A 210 -5.58 17.97 10.31
N VAL A 211 -5.66 17.26 11.44
CA VAL A 211 -6.39 15.99 11.52
C VAL A 211 -7.83 16.13 11.01
N PRO A 212 -8.63 17.13 11.44
CA PRO A 212 -9.98 17.31 10.90
C PRO A 212 -10.02 17.55 9.38
N LEU A 213 -9.04 18.25 8.81
CA LEU A 213 -8.96 18.52 7.37
C LEU A 213 -8.64 17.25 6.57
N VAL A 214 -7.71 16.44 7.08
CA VAL A 214 -7.35 15.13 6.51
C VAL A 214 -8.56 14.20 6.52
N ILE A 215 -9.24 14.06 7.67
CA ILE A 215 -10.44 13.23 7.80
C ILE A 215 -11.56 13.73 6.88
N HIS A 216 -11.73 15.04 6.75
CA HIS A 216 -12.70 15.61 5.82
C HIS A 216 -12.38 15.22 4.37
N SER A 217 -11.11 15.30 3.95
CA SER A 217 -10.70 14.89 2.60
C SER A 217 -10.98 13.41 2.33
N ILE A 218 -10.67 12.53 3.30
CA ILE A 218 -10.99 11.10 3.21
C ILE A 218 -12.51 10.92 3.08
N GLY A 219 -13.31 11.63 3.88
CA GLY A 219 -14.77 11.63 3.80
C GLY A 219 -15.31 12.05 2.43
N LEU A 220 -14.71 13.05 1.78
CA LEU A 220 -15.05 13.46 0.40
C LEU A 220 -14.73 12.37 -0.62
N ALA A 221 -13.57 11.72 -0.52
CA ALA A 221 -13.21 10.62 -1.41
C ALA A 221 -14.18 9.43 -1.28
N LEU A 222 -14.56 9.07 -0.05
CA LEU A 222 -15.55 8.02 0.20
C LEU A 222 -16.92 8.37 -0.37
N LYS A 223 -17.39 9.61 -0.20
CA LYS A 223 -18.64 10.09 -0.82
C LYS A 223 -18.59 9.96 -2.33
N ALA A 224 -17.48 10.38 -2.97
CA ALA A 224 -17.31 10.26 -4.41
C ALA A 224 -17.36 8.80 -4.89
N LEU A 225 -16.71 7.87 -4.18
CA LEU A 225 -16.78 6.43 -4.50
C LEU A 225 -18.22 5.89 -4.40
N ILE A 226 -18.94 6.26 -3.34
CA ILE A 226 -20.34 5.85 -3.13
C ILE A 226 -21.25 6.43 -4.22
N GLU A 227 -21.07 7.70 -4.59
CA GLU A 227 -21.83 8.36 -5.66
C GLU A 227 -21.60 7.71 -7.04
N LEU A 228 -20.38 7.21 -7.29
CA LEU A 228 -20.04 6.40 -8.46
C LEU A 228 -20.65 4.99 -8.41
N GLY A 229 -21.16 4.54 -7.25
CA GLY A 229 -21.87 3.27 -7.07
C GLY A 229 -21.14 2.24 -6.20
N ALA A 230 -20.05 2.61 -5.51
CA ALA A 230 -19.33 1.68 -4.64
C ALA A 230 -20.22 1.25 -3.47
N LYS A 231 -20.28 -0.07 -3.24
CA LYS A 231 -21.09 -0.67 -2.16
C LYS A 231 -20.29 -1.29 -1.03
N THR A 232 -19.04 -1.66 -1.26
CA THR A 232 -18.22 -2.34 -0.24
C THR A 232 -16.88 -1.65 -0.09
N LEU A 233 -16.73 -0.85 0.96
CA LEU A 233 -15.54 -0.05 1.23
C LEU A 233 -14.92 -0.46 2.55
N TYR A 234 -13.63 -0.79 2.52
CA TYR A 234 -12.78 -0.98 3.69
C TYR A 234 -11.84 0.20 3.81
N VAL A 235 -11.79 0.79 5.00
CA VAL A 235 -11.07 2.03 5.27
C VAL A 235 -10.27 1.84 6.56
N PRO A 236 -8.95 1.60 6.48
CA PRO A 236 -8.12 1.50 7.65
C PRO A 236 -7.86 2.85 8.29
N GLY A 237 -7.63 2.82 9.61
CA GLY A 237 -6.93 3.90 10.28
C GLY A 237 -5.44 3.90 9.98
N ILE A 238 -4.72 4.86 10.55
CA ILE A 238 -3.27 4.93 10.46
C ILE A 238 -2.60 4.07 11.54
N PHE A 239 -1.38 3.62 11.26
CA PHE A 239 -0.53 2.86 12.18
C PHE A 239 -0.11 3.67 13.41
N PRO A 240 0.33 3.03 14.51
CA PRO A 240 0.91 3.74 15.65
C PRO A 240 2.21 4.43 15.23
N LEU A 241 2.13 5.74 14.97
CA LEU A 241 3.26 6.53 14.50
C LEU A 241 4.41 6.52 15.51
N GLY A 242 4.11 6.42 16.80
CA GLY A 242 5.11 6.39 17.87
C GLY A 242 6.00 5.15 17.85
N CYS A 243 5.53 4.08 17.20
CA CYS A 243 6.28 2.84 17.03
C CYS A 243 7.13 2.83 15.75
N ILE A 244 7.08 3.89 14.94
CA ILE A 244 7.86 3.99 13.72
C ILE A 244 9.32 4.33 14.08
N PRO A 245 10.30 3.45 13.79
CA PRO A 245 11.67 3.63 14.26
C PRO A 245 12.31 4.93 13.77
N ARG A 246 11.93 5.42 12.58
CA ARG A 246 12.40 6.73 12.08
C ARG A 246 12.00 7.87 13.03
N TYR A 247 10.78 7.88 13.54
CA TYR A 247 10.31 8.93 14.46
C TYR A 247 10.93 8.76 15.84
N MET A 248 11.05 7.52 16.32
CA MET A 248 11.78 7.22 17.55
C MET A 248 13.21 7.76 17.51
N PHE A 249 13.92 7.53 16.40
CA PHE A 249 15.26 8.06 16.19
C PHE A 249 15.25 9.60 16.07
N GLN A 250 14.32 10.17 15.31
CA GLN A 250 14.23 11.62 15.08
C GLN A 250 14.00 12.39 16.39
N PHE A 251 13.19 11.87 17.31
CA PHE A 251 12.82 12.56 18.55
C PHE A 251 13.58 12.09 19.78
N ARG A 252 14.56 11.19 19.65
CA ARG A 252 15.31 10.61 20.77
C ARG A 252 15.97 11.66 21.68
N ASP A 253 16.46 12.77 21.10
CA ASP A 253 17.21 13.80 21.83
C ASP A 253 16.28 14.82 22.53
N THR A 254 14.98 14.82 22.17
CA THR A 254 13.95 15.69 22.73
C THR A 254 12.88 14.94 23.53
N SER A 255 13.04 13.62 23.69
CA SER A 255 12.10 12.76 24.42
C SER A 255 12.80 12.18 25.65
N GLY A 256 12.14 12.26 26.80
CA GLY A 256 12.59 11.62 28.04
C GLY A 256 11.97 10.24 28.23
N ALA A 257 12.44 9.50 29.23
CA ALA A 257 11.91 8.16 29.55
C ALA A 257 10.39 8.14 29.80
N GLY A 258 9.82 9.25 30.29
CA GLY A 258 8.38 9.40 30.51
C GLY A 258 7.55 9.61 29.23
N ASP A 259 8.18 9.83 28.08
CA ASP A 259 7.48 10.06 26.80
C ASP A 259 7.25 8.77 26.01
N TYR A 260 7.77 7.64 26.52
CA TYR A 260 7.60 6.31 25.93
C TYR A 260 6.51 5.54 26.69
N ASP A 261 5.71 4.79 25.93
CA ASP A 261 4.76 3.84 26.49
C ASP A 261 5.52 2.65 27.12
N PRO A 262 5.23 2.28 28.38
CA PRO A 262 5.97 1.24 29.08
C PRO A 262 5.68 -0.16 28.54
N ASP A 263 4.53 -0.37 27.91
CA ASP A 263 4.12 -1.69 27.42
C ASP A 263 4.72 -1.95 26.04
N THR A 264 4.79 -0.92 25.18
CA THR A 264 5.25 -1.07 23.80
C THR A 264 6.63 -0.49 23.52
N GLY A 265 7.11 0.46 24.34
CA GLY A 265 8.33 1.23 24.06
C GLY A 265 8.15 2.29 22.97
N CYS A 266 6.93 2.55 22.49
CA CYS A 266 6.63 3.53 21.46
C CYS A 266 6.52 4.95 22.02
N LEU A 267 6.80 5.98 21.21
CA LEU A 267 6.58 7.37 21.62
C LEU A 267 5.09 7.67 21.78
N ARG A 268 4.70 8.29 22.89
CA ARG A 268 3.27 8.57 23.19
C ARG A 268 2.68 9.64 22.29
N TRP A 269 3.38 10.77 22.08
CA TRP A 269 2.76 11.90 21.39
C TRP A 269 2.43 11.64 19.90
N PRO A 270 3.23 10.91 19.09
CA PRO A 270 2.82 10.55 17.73
C PRO A 270 1.71 9.51 17.74
N ASP A 271 1.70 8.60 18.72
CA ASP A 271 0.60 7.66 18.91
C ASP A 271 -0.70 8.36 19.29
N ASP A 272 -0.67 9.39 20.13
CA ASP A 272 -1.84 10.22 20.45
C ASP A 272 -2.40 10.92 19.22
N LEU A 273 -1.54 11.29 18.25
CA LEU A 273 -1.97 11.83 16.96
C LEU A 273 -2.68 10.76 16.12
N ALA A 274 -2.12 9.54 16.07
CA ALA A 274 -2.75 8.40 15.40
C ALA A 274 -4.08 8.02 16.02
N VAL A 275 -4.17 8.00 17.35
CA VAL A 275 -5.41 7.75 18.09
C VAL A 275 -6.46 8.82 17.79
N LEU A 276 -6.06 10.11 17.74
CA LEU A 276 -6.95 11.20 17.37
C LEU A 276 -7.46 11.03 15.93
N HIS A 277 -6.57 10.77 14.97
CA HIS A 277 -6.95 10.48 13.58
C HIS A 277 -7.96 9.34 13.52
N ASN A 278 -7.63 8.20 14.11
CA ASN A 278 -8.44 7.00 14.03
C ASN A 278 -9.80 7.16 14.71
N THR A 279 -9.87 7.96 15.78
CA THR A 279 -11.12 8.32 16.45
C THR A 279 -12.01 9.16 15.54
N LEU A 280 -11.46 10.20 14.93
CA LEU A 280 -12.21 11.08 14.02
C LEU A 280 -12.60 10.36 12.73
N LEU A 281 -11.76 9.47 12.20
CA LEU A 281 -12.09 8.62 11.06
C LEU A 281 -13.29 7.73 11.39
N LYS A 282 -13.27 6.99 12.50
CA LYS A 282 -14.41 6.16 12.95
C LYS A 282 -15.71 6.98 13.03
N ALA A 283 -15.63 8.22 13.53
CA ALA A 283 -16.77 9.12 13.62
C ALA A 283 -17.28 9.56 12.22
N GLU A 284 -16.40 9.90 11.29
CA GLU A 284 -16.77 10.23 9.90
C GLU A 284 -17.40 9.02 9.19
N LEU A 285 -16.83 7.82 9.33
CA LEU A 285 -17.42 6.60 8.76
C LEU A 285 -18.81 6.32 9.36
N ALA A 286 -19.01 6.58 10.65
CA ALA A 286 -20.31 6.47 11.30
C ALA A 286 -21.31 7.52 10.78
N ALA A 287 -20.85 8.76 10.53
CA ALA A 287 -21.67 9.81 9.92
C ALA A 287 -22.08 9.45 8.49
N LEU A 288 -21.15 8.92 7.68
CA LEU A 288 -21.42 8.44 6.32
C LEU A 288 -22.49 7.34 6.30
N ARG A 289 -22.38 6.35 7.20
CA ARG A 289 -23.40 5.29 7.34
C ARG A 289 -24.76 5.85 7.75
N ARG A 290 -24.82 6.80 8.69
CA ARG A 290 -26.08 7.43 9.13
C ARG A 290 -26.74 8.29 8.07
N ALA A 291 -25.96 8.93 7.20
CA ALA A 291 -26.49 9.77 6.12
C ALA A 291 -27.17 8.95 5.00
N ARG A 292 -26.98 7.62 5.00
CA ARG A 292 -27.44 6.70 3.93
C ARG A 292 -27.99 5.38 4.52
N PRO A 293 -29.02 5.41 5.38
CA PRO A 293 -29.49 4.21 6.08
C PRO A 293 -30.16 3.19 5.15
N ASP A 294 -30.70 3.64 4.02
CA ASP A 294 -31.44 2.81 3.05
C ASP A 294 -30.57 2.36 1.85
N ASP A 295 -29.31 2.81 1.78
CA ASP A 295 -28.37 2.38 0.75
C ASP A 295 -27.71 1.05 1.17
N ASP A 296 -27.67 0.06 0.27
CA ASP A 296 -26.90 -1.19 0.43
C ASP A 296 -25.38 -0.93 0.32
N VAL A 297 -24.86 -0.06 1.20
CA VAL A 297 -23.47 0.39 1.25
C VAL A 297 -22.87 0.01 2.60
N SER A 298 -21.81 -0.79 2.54
CA SER A 298 -21.01 -1.21 3.68
C SER A 298 -19.70 -0.44 3.71
N VAL A 299 -19.55 0.44 4.69
CA VAL A 299 -18.31 1.16 4.98
C VAL A 299 -17.72 0.61 6.28
N VAL A 300 -16.65 -0.17 6.16
CA VAL A 300 -16.02 -0.92 7.24
C VAL A 300 -14.72 -0.24 7.66
N TYR A 301 -14.59 0.04 8.96
CA TYR A 301 -13.33 0.47 9.53
C TYR A 301 -12.38 -0.73 9.66
N VAL A 302 -11.10 -0.52 9.34
CA VAL A 302 -10.05 -1.52 9.53
C VAL A 302 -9.06 -1.07 10.59
N ASP A 303 -8.83 -1.89 11.60
CA ASP A 303 -8.01 -1.55 12.77
C ASP A 303 -6.53 -1.86 12.57
N TYR A 304 -5.87 -1.12 11.66
CA TYR A 304 -4.42 -1.19 11.46
C TYR A 304 -3.64 -0.86 12.72
N TYR A 305 -4.13 0.11 13.50
CA TYR A 305 -3.51 0.51 14.75
C TYR A 305 -3.50 -0.65 15.76
N GLY A 306 -4.66 -1.26 16.01
CA GLY A 306 -4.78 -2.40 16.91
C GLY A 306 -3.96 -3.61 16.44
N ALA A 307 -3.95 -3.89 15.14
CA ALA A 307 -3.16 -4.98 14.57
C ALA A 307 -1.66 -4.80 14.82
N PHE A 308 -1.13 -3.62 14.51
CA PHE A 308 0.29 -3.33 14.69
C PHE A 308 0.67 -3.26 16.18
N ARG A 309 -0.17 -2.61 17.01
CA ARG A 309 0.07 -2.53 18.46
C ARG A 309 0.10 -3.92 19.10
N GLY A 310 -0.76 -4.85 18.68
CA GLY A 310 -0.75 -6.23 19.16
C GLY A 310 0.56 -6.95 18.85
N ILE A 311 1.12 -6.73 17.65
CA ILE A 311 2.43 -7.27 17.27
C ILE A 311 3.54 -6.70 18.16
N VAL A 312 3.52 -5.38 18.41
CA VAL A 312 4.57 -4.73 19.20
C VAL A 312 4.49 -5.09 20.69
N ALA A 313 3.29 -5.21 21.24
CA ALA A 313 3.09 -5.56 22.64
C ALA A 313 3.46 -7.02 22.94
N GLU A 314 3.15 -7.94 22.03
CA GLU A 314 3.40 -9.38 22.20
C GLU A 314 4.23 -9.95 21.02
N PRO A 315 5.49 -9.52 20.85
CA PRO A 315 6.28 -9.84 19.66
C PRO A 315 6.50 -11.33 19.49
N ALA A 316 6.86 -12.04 20.57
CA ALA A 316 7.15 -13.48 20.50
C ALA A 316 5.92 -14.30 20.12
N GLU A 317 4.73 -13.94 20.62
CA GLU A 317 3.47 -14.61 20.28
C GLU A 317 3.08 -14.40 18.81
N ASN A 318 3.50 -13.26 18.24
CA ASN A 318 3.27 -12.91 16.84
C ASN A 318 4.41 -13.34 15.90
N GLY A 319 5.44 -14.03 16.41
CA GLY A 319 6.55 -14.56 15.61
C GLY A 319 7.70 -13.57 15.36
N PHE A 320 7.76 -12.47 16.11
CA PHE A 320 8.80 -11.44 16.00
C PHE A 320 9.80 -11.50 17.15
N GLY A 321 11.00 -10.97 16.91
CA GLY A 321 12.03 -10.89 17.94
C GLY A 321 11.71 -9.81 18.96
N VAL A 322 11.69 -10.16 20.25
CA VAL A 322 11.47 -9.21 21.37
C VAL A 322 12.45 -8.02 21.31
N ARG A 323 13.68 -8.27 20.86
CA ARG A 323 14.73 -7.23 20.76
C ARG A 323 14.71 -6.45 19.45
N THR A 324 14.02 -6.95 18.43
CA THR A 324 14.04 -6.41 17.05
C THR A 324 12.70 -5.79 16.63
N VAL A 325 11.67 -5.92 17.47
CA VAL A 325 10.30 -5.48 17.17
C VAL A 325 10.17 -3.98 16.89
N LEU A 326 11.05 -3.16 17.47
CA LEU A 326 11.15 -1.72 17.22
C LEU A 326 12.40 -1.33 16.42
N ASP A 327 13.13 -2.30 15.88
CA ASP A 327 14.33 -2.05 15.09
C ASP A 327 13.98 -2.03 13.59
N VAL A 328 14.76 -1.27 12.83
CA VAL A 328 14.74 -1.27 11.37
C VAL A 328 15.51 -2.47 10.85
N CYS A 329 14.93 -3.28 9.95
CA CYS A 329 15.70 -4.35 9.32
C CYS A 329 16.75 -3.78 8.34
N CYS A 330 16.31 -2.90 7.46
CA CYS A 330 17.05 -2.26 6.38
C CYS A 330 17.42 -0.82 6.77
N GLY A 331 18.37 -0.69 7.69
CA GLY A 331 18.62 0.54 8.45
C GLY A 331 20.00 1.17 8.21
N GLY A 332 20.39 2.07 9.10
CA GLY A 332 21.62 2.87 9.02
C GLY A 332 22.49 2.84 10.27
N GLY A 333 22.31 1.85 11.15
CA GLY A 333 23.22 1.55 12.26
C GLY A 333 23.11 2.41 13.53
N GLY A 334 22.18 3.37 13.59
CA GLY A 334 21.93 4.17 14.81
C GLY A 334 21.05 3.43 15.84
N PRO A 335 20.57 4.10 16.91
CA PRO A 335 19.54 3.54 17.78
C PRO A 335 18.35 2.99 16.99
N HIS A 336 17.87 1.81 17.36
CA HIS A 336 16.87 1.04 16.61
C HIS A 336 17.28 0.67 15.17
N ASN A 337 18.59 0.61 14.90
CA ASN A 337 19.15 0.55 13.55
C ASN A 337 18.69 1.69 12.63
N ALA A 338 18.05 2.74 13.15
CA ALA A 338 17.53 3.84 12.36
C ALA A 338 18.59 4.94 12.14
N ASN A 339 18.49 5.67 11.04
CA ASN A 339 19.33 6.82 10.73
C ASN A 339 18.61 7.74 9.74
N LEU A 340 18.65 9.06 9.95
CA LEU A 340 18.02 10.03 9.05
C LEU A 340 18.84 10.32 7.78
N THR A 341 20.14 10.02 7.78
CA THR A 341 21.02 10.23 6.61
C THR A 341 21.26 8.97 5.80
N VAL A 342 21.12 7.80 6.42
CA VAL A 342 21.24 6.48 5.77
C VAL A 342 19.86 5.83 5.81
N VAL A 343 19.01 6.24 4.88
CA VAL A 343 17.63 5.76 4.73
C VAL A 343 17.56 4.71 3.64
N GLY A 344 16.98 3.55 3.98
CA GLY A 344 16.86 2.41 3.08
C GLY A 344 18.21 1.75 2.74
N CYS A 345 18.15 0.61 2.06
CA CYS A 345 19.30 -0.27 1.84
C CYS A 345 20.12 0.05 0.60
N THR A 346 20.18 1.32 0.20
CA THR A 346 20.94 1.71 -1.01
C THR A 346 21.97 2.80 -0.79
N LEU A 347 22.00 3.39 0.40
CA LEU A 347 22.99 4.41 0.75
C LEU A 347 24.22 3.75 1.40
N PRO A 348 25.45 4.23 1.13
CA PRO A 348 26.64 3.69 1.76
C PRO A 348 26.53 3.67 3.29
N GLY A 349 26.86 2.53 3.90
CA GLY A 349 26.80 2.34 5.35
C GLY A 349 25.45 1.82 5.88
N TYR A 350 24.53 1.41 5.01
CA TYR A 350 23.32 0.70 5.47
C TYR A 350 23.68 -0.60 6.20
N VAL A 351 22.83 -0.97 7.16
CA VAL A 351 22.95 -2.18 7.96
C VAL A 351 21.67 -2.98 7.77
N LEU A 352 21.79 -4.10 7.05
CA LEU A 352 20.70 -5.03 6.79
C LEU A 352 20.64 -6.11 7.88
N CYS A 353 19.42 -6.42 8.32
CA CYS A 353 19.18 -7.47 9.28
C CYS A 353 19.36 -8.87 8.65
N PRO A 354 19.65 -9.90 9.46
CA PRO A 354 19.88 -11.25 8.92
C PRO A 354 18.59 -11.96 8.46
N ASP A 355 17.44 -11.60 9.02
CA ASP A 355 16.16 -12.24 8.73
C ASP A 355 15.01 -11.20 8.84
N PRO A 356 14.46 -10.72 7.71
CA PRO A 356 13.36 -9.76 7.72
C PRO A 356 12.09 -10.28 8.40
N SER A 357 11.90 -11.60 8.51
CA SER A 357 10.69 -12.19 9.08
C SER A 357 10.57 -11.98 10.59
N THR A 358 11.67 -11.65 11.28
CA THR A 358 11.69 -11.37 12.73
C THR A 358 11.60 -9.87 13.06
N TYR A 359 11.47 -9.01 12.04
CA TYR A 359 11.39 -7.54 12.18
C TYR A 359 10.01 -7.04 11.77
N VAL A 360 9.54 -6.00 12.47
CA VAL A 360 8.26 -5.36 12.14
C VAL A 360 8.45 -4.33 11.04
N CYS A 361 9.51 -3.52 11.14
CA CYS A 361 9.79 -2.44 10.22
C CYS A 361 10.89 -2.82 9.24
N TRP A 362 10.62 -2.64 7.95
CA TRP A 362 11.59 -2.85 6.89
C TRP A 362 12.63 -1.73 6.90
N ASP A 363 12.28 -0.49 6.58
CA ASP A 363 13.24 0.59 6.24
C ASP A 363 13.13 1.85 7.11
N GLY A 364 12.45 1.74 8.25
CA GLY A 364 12.22 2.82 9.20
C GLY A 364 10.87 3.50 9.04
N LEU A 365 10.11 3.20 7.98
CA LEU A 365 8.76 3.71 7.75
C LEU A 365 7.76 2.62 7.36
N HIS A 366 8.22 1.60 6.63
CA HIS A 366 7.33 0.60 6.05
C HIS A 366 7.40 -0.75 6.76
N ASN A 367 6.32 -1.52 6.62
CA ASN A 367 6.20 -2.85 7.19
C ASN A 367 7.02 -3.88 6.41
N THR A 368 7.52 -4.89 7.12
CA THR A 368 8.00 -6.12 6.47
C THR A 368 6.83 -6.92 5.87
N GLU A 369 7.14 -7.84 4.95
CA GLU A 369 6.16 -8.77 4.40
C GLU A 369 5.46 -9.57 5.52
N ALA A 370 6.21 -9.94 6.57
CA ALA A 370 5.68 -10.68 7.72
C ALA A 370 4.53 -9.92 8.42
N VAL A 371 4.70 -8.63 8.66
CA VAL A 371 3.67 -7.76 9.24
C VAL A 371 2.49 -7.58 8.29
N ASN A 372 2.79 -7.31 7.00
CA ASN A 372 1.75 -7.16 5.97
C ASN A 372 0.85 -8.39 5.88
N LYS A 373 1.43 -9.59 6.02
CA LYS A 373 0.69 -10.87 6.03
C LYS A 373 -0.27 -10.98 7.20
N ILE A 374 0.16 -10.62 8.41
CA ILE A 374 -0.66 -10.68 9.63
C ILE A 374 -1.84 -9.72 9.52
N ILE A 375 -1.57 -8.47 9.11
CA ILE A 375 -2.62 -7.45 8.93
C ILE A 375 -3.62 -7.89 7.87
N ALA A 376 -3.13 -8.32 6.69
CA ALA A 376 -3.98 -8.79 5.61
C ALA A 376 -4.88 -9.95 6.05
N ARG A 377 -4.32 -10.94 6.77
CA ARG A 377 -5.11 -12.05 7.33
C ARG A 377 -6.20 -11.55 8.25
N GLY A 378 -5.90 -10.60 9.13
CA GLY A 378 -6.90 -10.05 10.04
C GLY A 378 -7.98 -9.19 9.37
N MET A 379 -7.71 -8.63 8.18
CA MET A 379 -8.74 -8.01 7.33
C MET A 379 -9.60 -9.06 6.62
N LEU A 380 -8.95 -10.11 6.11
CA LEU A 380 -9.58 -11.14 5.30
C LEU A 380 -10.50 -12.02 6.13
N ASP A 381 -10.03 -12.49 7.28
CA ASP A 381 -10.70 -13.49 8.10
C ASP A 381 -11.07 -12.98 9.52
N GLY A 382 -10.66 -11.75 9.88
CA GLY A 382 -10.86 -11.16 11.21
C GLY A 382 -9.62 -11.28 12.10
N PRO A 383 -9.50 -10.47 13.18
CA PRO A 383 -10.55 -9.61 13.75
C PRO A 383 -10.46 -8.13 13.35
N TYR A 384 -9.50 -7.73 12.52
CA TYR A 384 -9.20 -6.30 12.27
C TYR A 384 -10.21 -5.60 11.36
N ALA A 385 -11.16 -6.33 10.78
CA ALA A 385 -12.31 -5.76 10.08
C ALA A 385 -13.59 -6.51 10.46
N THR A 386 -14.67 -5.77 10.72
CA THR A 386 -15.98 -6.34 11.06
C THR A 386 -17.08 -5.68 10.22
N PRO A 387 -17.75 -6.43 9.31
CA PRO A 387 -17.41 -7.80 8.93
C PRO A 387 -16.04 -7.90 8.22
N PRO A 388 -15.37 -9.08 8.26
CA PRO A 388 -14.14 -9.30 7.52
C PRO A 388 -14.40 -9.47 6.01
N ILE A 389 -13.39 -9.25 5.17
CA ILE A 389 -13.55 -9.25 3.70
C ILE A 389 -14.15 -10.58 3.21
N MET A 390 -13.68 -11.71 3.72
CA MET A 390 -14.12 -13.04 3.29
C MET A 390 -15.45 -13.49 3.90
N SER A 391 -16.12 -12.64 4.68
CA SER A 391 -17.52 -12.90 5.06
C SER A 391 -18.48 -12.75 3.88
N ARG A 392 -18.02 -12.15 2.77
CA ARG A 392 -18.75 -12.02 1.50
C ARG A 392 -18.16 -12.98 0.47
N ARG A 393 -19.01 -13.50 -0.43
CA ARG A 393 -18.53 -14.26 -1.60
C ARG A 393 -18.15 -13.31 -2.71
N TRP A 394 -16.88 -13.38 -3.14
CA TRP A 394 -16.31 -12.57 -4.22
C TRP A 394 -16.12 -13.36 -5.51
N THR A 395 -15.99 -14.67 -5.42
CA THR A 395 -15.93 -15.60 -6.54
C THR A 395 -17.09 -16.59 -6.44
N GLU A 396 -17.55 -17.10 -7.58
CA GLU A 396 -18.62 -18.11 -7.65
C GLU A 396 -18.21 -19.44 -7.01
#